data_AF-J0LMS2-F1
#
_entry.id   AF-J0LMS2-F1
#
_cell.length_a   1.000
_cell.length_b   1.000
_cell.length_c   1.000
_cell.angle_alpha   90.00
_cell.angle_beta   90.00
_cell.angle_gamma   90.00
#
_symmetry.space_group_name_H-M   'P 1'
#
loop_
_entity.id
_entity.type
_entity.pdbx_description
1 polymer ?
#
loop_
_entity_poly.entity_id
_entity_poly.type
_entity_poly.pdbx_seq_one_letter_code
_entity_poly.pdbx_strand_id
1 'polypeptide(L)'
;MHDTAQAGGQDTPPSAQHGLPYPAQGTQELQGPRYIVAGLGHDVVSVQEFSAQCAAPESEFLACAFSVREIRQSQQRSAAKGDKIAAHLAARWAGKEAFLKAWCEALSRRSGGTGSSAGEAGIPTPSTRAPYTYPYTVDNFPWREVEVVSDNRGVPHITLSAEMEQYLSRSLGVRAGNGEGGIEGREENSRGEAGCGASPYIDIHVSLSHDGPVASAVVMILEITGTAGTAHTAGAAPAAGSC
;
A
#
# COMPACT_ATOMS: atom_id res chain seq x y z
N MET A 1 41.56 3.39 76.37
CA MET A 1 42.09 4.64 75.79
C MET A 1 42.64 4.27 74.43
N HIS A 2 42.05 4.53 73.27
CA HIS A 2 40.94 5.40 72.89
C HIS A 2 40.01 4.64 71.94
N ASP A 3 38.74 4.99 72.08
CA ASP A 3 37.60 4.67 71.26
C ASP A 3 37.64 5.53 69.98
N THR A 4 37.46 4.94 68.80
CA THR A 4 37.01 5.69 67.61
C THR A 4 36.31 4.75 66.64
N ALA A 5 34.98 4.76 66.71
CA ALA A 5 34.08 4.21 65.72
C ALA A 5 34.29 4.89 64.36
N GLN A 6 34.36 4.09 63.29
CA GLN A 6 34.33 4.60 61.92
C GLN A 6 33.11 4.01 61.20
N ALA A 7 32.25 4.93 60.77
CA ALA A 7 30.92 4.68 60.23
C ALA A 7 30.96 3.87 58.92
N GLY A 8 30.04 2.92 58.81
CA GLY A 8 29.74 2.24 57.56
C GLY A 8 29.11 3.22 56.56
N GLY A 9 29.84 3.52 55.49
CA GLY A 9 29.29 4.19 54.31
C GLY A 9 28.37 3.21 53.59
N GLN A 10 27.08 3.55 53.53
CA GLN A 10 26.16 2.91 52.60
C GLN A 10 26.47 3.42 51.19
N ASP A 11 27.02 2.56 50.35
CA ASP A 11 27.12 2.79 48.91
C ASP A 11 25.70 2.76 48.31
N THR A 12 25.11 3.93 48.14
CA THR A 12 23.94 4.09 47.28
C THR A 12 24.40 3.98 45.81
N PRO A 13 23.88 3.03 45.00
CA PRO A 13 24.21 2.99 43.58
C PRO A 13 23.65 4.26 42.90
N PRO A 14 24.34 4.83 41.90
CA PRO A 14 23.85 6.00 41.20
C PRO A 14 22.55 5.65 40.47
N SER A 15 21.55 6.53 40.63
CA SER A 15 20.27 6.48 39.95
C SER A 15 20.49 6.33 38.44
N ALA A 16 20.00 5.23 37.87
CA ALA A 16 20.03 4.99 36.43
C ALA A 16 19.28 6.12 35.72
N GLN A 17 20.03 6.99 35.03
CA GLN A 17 19.47 7.97 34.10
C GLN A 17 18.95 7.20 32.88
N HIS A 18 17.73 6.68 32.94
CA HIS A 18 16.99 6.23 31.77
C HIS A 18 16.39 7.44 31.03
N GLY A 19 17.28 8.24 30.46
CA GLY A 19 16.95 9.23 29.44
C GLY A 19 17.82 8.94 28.23
N LEU A 20 17.27 8.27 27.22
CA LEU A 20 17.94 8.20 25.92
C LEU A 20 18.19 9.65 25.47
N PRO A 21 19.43 10.05 25.13
CA PRO A 21 19.70 11.40 24.70
C PRO A 21 18.88 11.70 23.44
N TYR A 22 18.05 12.74 23.50
CA TYR A 22 17.42 13.31 22.32
C TYR A 22 18.55 13.72 21.36
N PRO A 23 18.56 13.27 20.09
CA PRO A 23 19.65 13.61 19.19
C PRO A 23 19.71 15.13 19.01
N ALA A 24 20.92 15.67 19.15
CA ALA A 24 21.23 17.07 18.95
C ALA A 24 20.79 17.51 17.54
N GLN A 25 20.06 18.62 17.48
CA GLN A 25 19.68 19.29 16.23
C GLN A 25 20.96 19.66 15.46
N GLY A 26 21.28 18.94 14.39
CA GLY A 26 22.49 19.22 13.61
C GLY A 26 22.93 18.17 12.60
N THR A 27 22.34 16.97 12.56
CA THR A 27 22.51 16.06 11.42
C THR A 27 21.60 16.50 10.29
N GLN A 28 22.16 16.89 9.13
CA GLN A 28 21.43 16.92 7.87
C GLN A 28 20.74 15.56 7.72
N GLU A 29 19.42 15.56 7.92
CA GLU A 29 18.57 14.40 7.68
C GLU A 29 18.86 13.96 6.23
N LEU A 30 19.43 12.76 6.07
CA LEU A 30 19.62 12.18 4.74
C LEU A 30 18.25 12.23 4.06
N GLN A 31 18.11 13.05 3.02
CA GLN A 31 16.89 13.24 2.25
C GLN A 31 16.60 11.97 1.45
N GLY A 32 16.28 10.89 2.15
CA GLY A 32 15.78 9.65 1.57
C GLY A 32 14.36 9.86 1.03
N PRO A 33 13.85 8.87 0.29
CA PRO A 33 12.47 8.91 -0.16
C PRO A 33 11.53 9.07 1.04
N ARG A 34 10.59 10.00 0.93
CA ARG A 34 9.52 10.20 1.90
C ARG A 34 8.34 9.33 1.50
N TYR A 35 7.84 8.55 2.44
CA TYR A 35 6.67 7.69 2.27
C TYR A 35 5.47 8.33 2.96
N ILE A 36 4.43 8.64 2.21
CA ILE A 36 3.18 9.20 2.72
C ILE A 36 2.09 8.15 2.52
N VAL A 37 1.37 7.79 3.59
CA VAL A 37 0.20 6.91 3.47
C VAL A 37 -0.92 7.69 2.77
N ALA A 38 -1.08 7.45 1.47
CA ALA A 38 -2.10 8.07 0.65
C ALA A 38 -3.47 7.40 0.84
N GLY A 39 -3.52 6.10 1.15
CA GLY A 39 -4.73 5.27 1.34
C GLY A 39 -4.48 4.07 2.26
N LEU A 40 -5.48 3.68 3.07
CA LEU A 40 -5.53 2.48 3.90
C LEU A 40 -6.90 1.81 3.72
N GLY A 41 -6.90 0.51 3.48
CA GLY A 41 -8.11 -0.29 3.44
C GLY A 41 -7.92 -1.60 4.18
N HIS A 42 -8.99 -2.06 4.83
CA HIS A 42 -9.04 -3.34 5.50
C HIS A 42 -10.35 -4.04 5.15
N ASP A 43 -10.30 -5.35 5.00
CA ASP A 43 -11.49 -6.16 4.77
C ASP A 43 -11.42 -7.54 5.44
N VAL A 44 -12.60 -8.09 5.76
CA VAL A 44 -12.79 -9.38 6.41
C VAL A 44 -13.90 -10.15 5.70
N VAL A 45 -13.60 -11.41 5.37
CA VAL A 45 -14.47 -12.28 4.58
C VAL A 45 -14.76 -13.56 5.36
N SER A 46 -16.05 -13.92 5.44
CA SER A 46 -16.49 -15.23 5.89
C SER A 46 -16.18 -16.28 4.82
N VAL A 47 -15.28 -17.23 5.12
CA VAL A 47 -14.89 -18.28 4.17
C VAL A 47 -16.08 -19.18 3.82
N GLN A 48 -16.99 -19.39 4.77
CA GLN A 48 -18.19 -20.20 4.57
C GLN A 48 -19.17 -19.53 3.60
N GLU A 49 -19.51 -18.26 3.83
CA GLU A 49 -20.44 -17.52 2.97
C GLU A 49 -19.84 -17.28 1.60
N PHE A 50 -18.55 -16.94 1.54
CA PHE A 50 -17.80 -16.85 0.29
C PHE A 50 -17.86 -18.16 -0.49
N SER A 51 -17.63 -19.29 0.18
CA SER A 51 -17.71 -20.61 -0.47
C SER A 51 -19.12 -20.90 -0.99
N ALA A 52 -20.17 -20.50 -0.26
CA ALA A 52 -21.55 -20.69 -0.69
C ALA A 52 -21.88 -19.81 -1.90
N GLN A 53 -21.43 -18.55 -1.92
CA GLN A 53 -21.57 -17.64 -3.06
C GLN A 53 -20.84 -18.14 -4.30
N CYS A 54 -19.65 -18.71 -4.14
CA CYS A 54 -18.90 -19.33 -5.24
C CYS A 54 -19.58 -20.59 -5.80
N ALA A 55 -20.32 -21.32 -4.97
CA ALA A 55 -21.01 -22.55 -5.34
C ALA A 55 -22.47 -22.34 -5.77
N ALA A 56 -22.99 -21.12 -5.65
CA ALA A 56 -24.37 -20.82 -6.00
C ALA A 56 -24.61 -21.12 -7.50
N PRO A 57 -25.72 -21.81 -7.84
CA PRO A 57 -26.10 -22.03 -9.23
C PRO A 57 -26.16 -20.70 -9.98
N GLU A 58 -25.69 -20.67 -11.22
CA GLU A 58 -25.67 -19.47 -12.09
C GLU A 58 -24.74 -18.33 -11.63
N SER A 59 -23.97 -18.52 -10.56
CA SER A 59 -23.02 -17.51 -10.08
C SER A 59 -21.85 -17.34 -11.04
N GLU A 60 -21.77 -16.18 -11.70
CA GLU A 60 -20.60 -15.76 -12.46
C GLU A 60 -19.51 -15.16 -11.56
N PHE A 61 -19.74 -15.12 -10.23
CA PHE A 61 -18.88 -14.41 -9.28
C PHE A 61 -17.40 -14.76 -9.43
N LEU A 62 -17.05 -16.05 -9.48
CA LEU A 62 -15.64 -16.45 -9.61
C LEU A 62 -15.02 -15.99 -10.93
N ALA A 63 -15.77 -16.08 -12.03
CA ALA A 63 -15.30 -15.68 -13.35
C ALA A 63 -15.13 -14.16 -13.44
N CYS A 64 -16.02 -13.39 -12.79
CA CYS A 64 -16.01 -11.93 -12.75
C CYS A 64 -15.06 -11.35 -11.69
N ALA A 65 -14.75 -12.09 -10.62
CA ALA A 65 -13.91 -11.62 -9.52
C ALA A 65 -12.44 -11.97 -9.70
N PHE A 66 -12.11 -13.13 -10.30
CA PHE A 66 -10.74 -13.66 -10.29
C PHE A 66 -10.16 -13.91 -11.69
N SER A 67 -8.85 -13.71 -11.80
CA SER A 67 -8.08 -14.15 -12.97
C SER A 67 -7.81 -15.67 -12.90
N VAL A 68 -7.49 -16.26 -14.06
CA VAL A 68 -7.05 -17.66 -14.13
C VAL A 68 -5.78 -17.89 -13.30
N ARG A 69 -4.90 -16.88 -13.22
CA ARG A 69 -3.67 -16.92 -12.44
C ARG A 69 -3.95 -16.99 -10.94
N GLU A 70 -4.89 -16.19 -10.44
CA GLU A 70 -5.30 -16.20 -9.03
C GLU A 70 -5.90 -17.55 -8.63
N ILE A 71 -6.77 -18.12 -9.49
CA ILE A 71 -7.38 -19.44 -9.28
C ILE A 71 -6.28 -20.51 -9.23
N ARG A 72 -5.36 -20.53 -10.20
CA ARG A 72 -4.27 -21.52 -10.25
C ARG A 72 -3.36 -21.43 -9.02
N GLN A 73 -2.96 -20.22 -8.61
CA GLN A 73 -2.15 -20.07 -7.39
C GLN A 73 -2.90 -20.48 -6.12
N SER A 74 -4.22 -20.23 -6.06
CA SER A 74 -5.06 -20.66 -4.94
C SER A 74 -5.16 -22.18 -4.85
N GLN A 75 -5.31 -22.87 -6.00
CA GLN A 75 -5.26 -24.33 -6.07
C GLN A 75 -3.91 -24.90 -5.60
N GLN A 76 -2.81 -24.32 -6.08
CA GLN A 76 -1.45 -24.74 -5.68
C GLN A 76 -1.22 -24.57 -4.18
N ARG A 77 -1.64 -23.45 -3.60
CA ARG A 77 -1.53 -23.20 -2.16
C ARG A 77 -2.41 -24.11 -1.33
N SER A 78 -3.64 -24.36 -1.78
CA SER A 78 -4.57 -25.31 -1.17
C SER A 78 -3.97 -26.72 -1.13
N ALA A 79 -3.39 -27.19 -2.24
CA ALA A 79 -2.71 -28.48 -2.29
C ALA A 79 -1.50 -28.56 -1.36
N ALA A 80 -0.71 -27.48 -1.26
CA ALA A 80 0.48 -27.44 -0.41
C ALA A 80 0.17 -27.36 1.10
N LYS A 81 -0.89 -26.63 1.49
CA LYS A 81 -1.29 -26.45 2.89
C LYS A 81 -2.27 -27.52 3.40
N GLY A 82 -2.90 -28.26 2.50
CA GLY A 82 -3.92 -29.26 2.87
C GLY A 82 -5.25 -28.64 3.32
N ASP A 83 -5.56 -27.42 2.88
CA ASP A 83 -6.81 -26.70 3.20
C ASP A 83 -7.66 -26.47 1.93
N LYS A 84 -8.83 -25.85 2.06
CA LYS A 84 -9.76 -25.62 0.95
C LYS A 84 -9.33 -24.43 0.09
N ILE A 85 -9.45 -24.55 -1.23
CA ILE A 85 -9.25 -23.43 -2.17
C ILE A 85 -10.06 -22.18 -1.79
N ALA A 86 -11.26 -22.35 -1.25
CA ALA A 86 -12.13 -21.26 -0.83
C ALA A 86 -11.47 -20.32 0.18
N ALA A 87 -10.63 -20.81 1.09
CA ALA A 87 -9.91 -19.96 2.05
C ALA A 87 -8.89 -19.05 1.35
N HIS A 88 -8.16 -19.58 0.35
CA HIS A 88 -7.19 -18.83 -0.44
C HIS A 88 -7.82 -17.81 -1.36
N LEU A 89 -9.00 -18.12 -1.91
CA LEU A 89 -9.77 -17.19 -2.73
C LEU A 89 -10.46 -16.11 -1.87
N ALA A 90 -10.98 -16.47 -0.69
CA ALA A 90 -11.54 -15.51 0.26
C ALA A 90 -10.50 -14.49 0.74
N ALA A 91 -9.26 -14.92 1.01
CA ALA A 91 -8.17 -14.00 1.36
C ALA A 91 -7.85 -13.03 0.22
N ARG A 92 -7.86 -13.50 -1.04
CA ARG A 92 -7.68 -12.63 -2.21
C ARG A 92 -8.85 -11.67 -2.41
N TRP A 93 -10.08 -12.15 -2.18
CA TRP A 93 -11.27 -11.30 -2.19
C TRP A 93 -11.15 -10.15 -1.19
N ALA A 94 -10.76 -10.47 0.06
CA ALA A 94 -10.48 -9.46 1.08
C ALA A 94 -9.40 -8.48 0.60
N GLY A 95 -8.35 -8.95 -0.08
CA GLY A 95 -7.31 -8.10 -0.67
C GLY A 95 -7.84 -7.12 -1.72
N LYS A 96 -8.74 -7.57 -2.61
CA LYS A 96 -9.37 -6.72 -3.63
C LYS A 96 -10.29 -5.68 -3.01
N GLU A 97 -11.13 -6.06 -2.04
CA GLU A 97 -11.99 -5.12 -1.32
C GLU A 97 -11.18 -4.10 -0.51
N ALA A 98 -10.13 -4.56 0.18
CA ALA A 98 -9.22 -3.68 0.91
C ALA A 98 -8.54 -2.68 -0.03
N PHE A 99 -8.15 -3.09 -1.25
CA PHE A 99 -7.61 -2.17 -2.25
C PHE A 99 -8.61 -1.10 -2.68
N LEU A 100 -9.84 -1.49 -3.01
CA LEU A 100 -10.91 -0.55 -3.36
C LEU A 100 -11.15 0.44 -2.22
N LYS A 101 -11.21 -0.02 -0.98
CA LYS A 101 -11.37 0.84 0.21
C LYS A 101 -10.19 1.82 0.37
N ALA A 102 -8.96 1.35 0.22
CA ALA A 102 -7.76 2.17 0.31
C ALA A 102 -7.76 3.28 -0.76
N TRP A 103 -8.15 2.95 -1.99
CA TRP A 103 -8.22 3.91 -3.08
C TRP A 103 -9.33 4.95 -2.87
N CYS A 104 -10.52 4.51 -2.45
CA CYS A 104 -11.61 5.43 -2.10
C CYS A 104 -11.18 6.41 -1.00
N GLU A 105 -10.50 5.94 0.05
CA GLU A 105 -9.97 6.80 1.11
C GLU A 105 -8.95 7.82 0.57
N ALA A 106 -8.04 7.38 -0.31
CA ALA A 106 -7.05 8.24 -0.94
C ALA A 106 -7.67 9.37 -1.77
N LEU A 107 -8.73 9.08 -2.52
CA LEU A 107 -9.48 10.08 -3.28
C LEU A 107 -10.19 11.09 -2.37
N SER A 108 -10.79 10.63 -1.28
CA SER A 108 -11.49 11.49 -0.31
C SER A 108 -10.56 12.52 0.34
N ARG A 109 -9.29 12.15 0.61
CA ARG A 109 -8.27 13.07 1.12
C ARG A 109 -7.86 14.14 0.11
N ARG A 110 -7.76 13.79 -1.17
CA ARG A 110 -7.30 14.72 -2.22
C ARG A 110 -8.29 15.83 -2.53
N SER A 111 -9.59 15.53 -2.65
CA SER A 111 -10.56 16.61 -2.93
C SER A 111 -10.99 17.40 -1.69
N GLY A 112 -10.44 17.07 -0.51
CA GLY A 112 -10.60 17.88 0.71
C GLY A 112 -9.72 19.14 0.74
N GLY A 113 -8.86 19.35 -0.27
CA GLY A 113 -7.83 20.41 -0.31
C GLY A 113 -8.22 21.74 -0.99
N THR A 114 -9.39 21.87 -1.61
CA THR A 114 -9.83 23.16 -2.18
C THR A 114 -10.52 24.03 -1.12
N GLY A 115 -9.72 24.51 -0.16
CA GLY A 115 -10.18 25.39 0.92
C GLY A 115 -9.11 26.31 1.50
N SER A 116 -7.91 26.38 0.91
CA SER A 116 -6.92 27.42 1.26
C SER A 116 -7.27 28.74 0.58
N SER A 117 -8.28 29.44 1.10
CA SER A 117 -8.24 30.89 1.16
C SER A 117 -8.00 31.26 2.62
N ALA A 118 -6.82 31.81 2.91
CA ALA A 118 -6.57 32.56 4.13
C ALA A 118 -7.67 33.64 4.24
N GLY A 119 -8.55 33.52 5.23
CA GLY A 119 -9.69 34.41 5.38
C GLY A 119 -10.62 34.00 6.51
N GLU A 120 -10.26 34.43 7.72
CA GLU A 120 -11.15 34.82 8.81
C GLU A 120 -12.00 33.74 9.52
N ALA A 121 -11.93 33.76 10.85
CA ALA A 121 -12.65 32.90 11.76
C ALA A 121 -14.18 33.11 11.66
N GLY A 122 -14.83 32.40 10.76
CA GLY A 122 -16.28 32.24 10.71
C GLY A 122 -16.64 30.76 10.83
N ILE A 123 -17.64 30.45 11.65
CA ILE A 123 -18.22 29.09 11.78
C ILE A 123 -18.42 28.51 10.37
N PRO A 124 -17.84 27.34 10.05
CA PRO A 124 -18.02 26.77 8.72
C PRO A 124 -19.50 26.43 8.53
N THR A 125 -20.16 27.19 7.66
CA THR A 125 -21.40 26.76 7.02
C THR A 125 -21.13 25.44 6.30
N PRO A 126 -22.09 24.51 6.21
CA PRO A 126 -21.93 23.31 5.40
C PRO A 126 -21.90 23.74 3.93
N SER A 127 -20.74 24.21 3.46
CA SER A 127 -20.52 24.50 2.05
C SER A 127 -20.56 23.16 1.32
N THR A 128 -21.47 23.07 0.35
CA THR A 128 -21.69 21.97 -0.57
C THR A 128 -20.36 21.41 -1.09
N ARG A 129 -19.82 20.40 -0.39
CA ARG A 129 -18.66 19.64 -0.85
C ARG A 129 -19.11 19.03 -2.18
N ALA A 130 -18.45 19.39 -3.29
CA ALA A 130 -18.77 18.83 -4.60
C ALA A 130 -18.84 17.30 -4.47
N PRO A 131 -19.92 16.63 -4.93
CA PRO A 131 -20.09 15.21 -4.72
C PRO A 131 -18.88 14.49 -5.33
N TYR A 132 -18.19 13.69 -4.51
CA TYR A 132 -17.14 12.82 -5.00
C TYR A 132 -17.80 11.76 -5.86
N THR A 133 -17.60 11.83 -7.17
CA THR A 133 -17.87 10.68 -8.02
C THR A 133 -16.70 9.74 -7.86
N TYR A 134 -16.89 8.69 -7.05
CA TYR A 134 -15.92 7.61 -7.02
C TYR A 134 -15.81 7.01 -8.43
N PRO A 135 -14.58 6.66 -8.86
CA PRO A 135 -14.34 6.05 -10.16
C PRO A 135 -15.20 4.80 -10.39
N TYR A 136 -15.49 4.08 -9.31
CA TYR A 136 -16.25 2.85 -9.30
C TYR A 136 -17.17 2.77 -8.08
N THR A 137 -18.25 1.99 -8.20
CA THR A 137 -18.99 1.38 -7.11
C THR A 137 -18.54 -0.07 -6.93
N VAL A 138 -18.93 -0.72 -5.83
CA VAL A 138 -18.70 -2.15 -5.63
C VAL A 138 -19.26 -2.99 -6.81
N ASP A 139 -20.37 -2.54 -7.40
CA ASP A 139 -21.07 -3.27 -8.47
C ASP A 139 -20.44 -3.12 -9.86
N ASN A 140 -19.70 -2.03 -10.12
CA ASN A 140 -19.11 -1.76 -11.44
C ASN A 140 -17.58 -1.79 -11.46
N PHE A 141 -16.95 -2.14 -10.33
CA PHE A 141 -15.50 -2.25 -10.22
C PHE A 141 -15.00 -3.43 -11.08
N PRO A 142 -13.96 -3.25 -11.92
CA PRO A 142 -13.43 -4.31 -12.77
C PRO A 142 -12.56 -5.27 -11.95
N TRP A 143 -13.20 -6.11 -11.13
CA TRP A 143 -12.54 -6.97 -10.14
C TRP A 143 -11.42 -7.85 -10.70
N ARG A 144 -11.56 -8.34 -11.94
CA ARG A 144 -10.52 -9.16 -12.61
C ARG A 144 -9.26 -8.38 -12.95
N GLU A 145 -9.34 -7.07 -13.10
CA GLU A 145 -8.21 -6.21 -13.45
C GLU A 145 -7.33 -5.84 -12.24
N VAL A 146 -7.75 -6.26 -11.05
CA VAL A 146 -6.98 -6.13 -9.81
C VAL A 146 -6.62 -7.53 -9.33
N GLU A 147 -5.46 -8.03 -9.73
CA GLU A 147 -5.01 -9.37 -9.36
C GLU A 147 -4.24 -9.35 -8.04
N VAL A 148 -4.61 -10.23 -7.10
CA VAL A 148 -3.87 -10.46 -5.86
C VAL A 148 -3.06 -11.75 -6.00
N VAL A 149 -1.79 -11.62 -6.35
CA VAL A 149 -0.90 -12.73 -6.73
C VAL A 149 0.33 -12.76 -5.85
N SER A 150 0.83 -13.96 -5.56
CA SER A 150 2.09 -14.11 -4.81
C SER A 150 3.29 -14.19 -5.74
N ASP A 151 4.42 -13.66 -5.30
CA ASP A 151 5.74 -13.91 -5.90
C ASP A 151 6.27 -15.31 -5.55
N ASN A 152 7.52 -15.60 -5.96
CA ASN A 152 8.18 -16.89 -5.72
C ASN A 152 8.50 -17.17 -4.24
N ARG A 153 8.52 -16.14 -3.38
CA ARG A 153 8.70 -16.26 -1.93
C ARG A 153 7.34 -16.38 -1.23
N GLY A 154 6.25 -16.16 -1.94
CA GLY A 154 4.90 -16.21 -1.40
C GLY A 154 4.40 -14.88 -0.88
N VAL A 155 5.14 -13.80 -1.06
CA VAL A 155 4.70 -12.45 -0.67
C VAL A 155 3.59 -12.03 -1.63
N PRO A 156 2.41 -11.64 -1.13
CA PRO A 156 1.31 -11.17 -1.98
C PRO A 156 1.61 -9.78 -2.53
N HIS A 157 1.23 -9.56 -3.78
CA HIS A 157 1.33 -8.29 -4.50
C HIS A 157 0.00 -8.02 -5.21
N ILE A 158 -0.32 -6.74 -5.39
CA ILE A 158 -1.42 -6.31 -6.25
C ILE A 158 -0.84 -6.00 -7.62
N THR A 159 -1.37 -6.64 -8.67
CA THR A 159 -1.06 -6.34 -10.07
C THR A 159 -2.30 -5.75 -10.71
N LEU A 160 -2.15 -4.59 -11.35
CA LEU A 160 -3.22 -3.90 -12.04
C LEU A 160 -3.10 -4.11 -13.55
N SER A 161 -4.22 -4.06 -14.27
CA SER A 161 -4.20 -3.85 -15.73
C SER A 161 -3.52 -2.50 -16.03
N ALA A 162 -2.96 -2.36 -17.24
CA ALA A 162 -2.34 -1.10 -17.66
C ALA A 162 -3.35 0.08 -17.63
N GLU A 163 -4.62 -0.19 -17.96
CA GLU A 163 -5.69 0.80 -17.90
C GLU A 163 -5.99 1.22 -16.46
N MET A 164 -6.10 0.26 -15.54
CA MET A 164 -6.38 0.50 -14.13
C MET A 164 -5.22 1.22 -13.44
N GLU A 165 -3.98 0.89 -13.77
CA GLU A 165 -2.79 1.57 -13.26
C GLU A 165 -2.74 3.05 -13.72
N GLN A 166 -3.01 3.29 -15.00
CA GLN A 166 -3.11 4.64 -15.55
C GLN A 166 -4.25 5.42 -14.90
N TYR A 167 -5.38 4.75 -14.62
CA TYR A 167 -6.53 5.41 -14.00
C TYR A 167 -6.29 5.73 -12.53
N LEU A 168 -5.75 4.79 -11.74
CA LEU A 168 -5.29 5.02 -10.37
C LEU A 168 -4.36 6.24 -10.31
N SER A 169 -3.33 6.22 -11.14
CA SER A 169 -2.30 7.27 -11.20
C SER A 169 -2.90 8.63 -11.54
N ARG A 170 -3.74 8.71 -12.59
CA ARG A 170 -4.45 9.94 -12.96
C ARG A 170 -5.38 10.43 -11.85
N SER A 171 -6.13 9.53 -11.22
CA SER A 171 -7.09 9.86 -10.16
C SER A 171 -6.40 10.40 -8.90
N LEU A 172 -5.18 9.93 -8.62
CA LEU A 172 -4.36 10.41 -7.53
C LEU A 172 -3.48 11.61 -7.96
N GLY A 173 -3.39 11.96 -9.24
CA GLY A 173 -2.50 13.03 -9.70
C GLY A 173 -1.02 12.71 -9.50
N VAL A 174 -0.66 11.42 -9.54
CA VAL A 174 0.70 10.89 -9.38
C VAL A 174 1.07 10.15 -10.68
N ARG A 175 2.35 10.16 -11.09
CA ARG A 175 2.74 9.38 -12.28
C ARG A 175 2.71 7.88 -11.94
N ALA A 176 2.13 7.07 -12.82
CA ALA A 176 2.22 5.61 -12.76
C ALA A 176 3.70 5.23 -12.84
N GLY A 177 4.21 4.61 -11.79
CA GLY A 177 5.60 4.18 -11.76
C GLY A 177 5.75 2.90 -12.55
N ASN A 178 6.07 2.99 -13.84
CA ASN A 178 6.65 1.86 -14.57
C ASN A 178 7.73 2.37 -15.53
N GLY A 179 8.96 1.95 -15.25
CA GLY A 179 10.13 2.20 -16.08
C GLY A 179 10.05 1.40 -17.36
N GLU A 180 9.95 2.12 -18.48
CA GLU A 180 10.61 1.87 -19.76
C GLU A 180 10.23 3.04 -20.68
N GLY A 181 10.93 4.16 -20.50
CA GLY A 181 10.83 5.30 -21.39
C GLY A 181 11.54 4.98 -22.71
N GLY A 182 10.78 4.50 -23.69
CA GLY A 182 11.17 4.59 -25.09
C GLY A 182 11.37 6.06 -25.46
N ILE A 183 12.62 6.44 -25.69
CA ILE A 183 12.99 7.71 -26.30
C ILE A 183 12.49 7.72 -27.75
N GLU A 184 11.44 8.48 -28.05
CA GLU A 184 11.24 9.00 -29.40
C GLU A 184 10.44 10.32 -29.39
N GLY A 185 11.21 11.42 -29.44
CA GLY A 185 10.94 12.59 -30.28
C GLY A 185 9.81 13.55 -29.89
N ARG A 186 10.13 14.63 -29.16
CA ARG A 186 9.76 16.00 -29.55
C ARG A 186 10.53 17.08 -28.77
N GLU A 187 11.56 17.66 -29.41
CA GLU A 187 12.02 19.03 -29.15
C GLU A 187 10.90 20.00 -29.62
N GLU A 188 10.63 21.18 -29.06
CA GLU A 188 11.53 22.15 -28.46
C GLU A 188 10.72 23.23 -27.70
N ASN A 189 11.41 23.93 -26.80
CA ASN A 189 11.20 25.33 -26.40
C ASN A 189 10.35 25.64 -25.14
N SER A 190 11.01 25.72 -23.98
CA SER A 190 10.90 26.85 -23.03
C SER A 190 11.94 26.73 -21.92
N ARG A 191 12.80 27.74 -21.80
CA ARG A 191 13.79 27.90 -20.71
C ARG A 191 13.07 28.21 -19.40
N GLY A 192 13.06 27.26 -18.49
CA GLY A 192 12.80 27.45 -17.07
C GLY A 192 13.57 26.40 -16.30
N GLU A 193 14.40 26.82 -15.35
CA GLU A 193 15.10 25.94 -14.41
C GLU A 193 14.08 25.12 -13.61
N ALA A 194 13.75 23.93 -14.11
CA ALA A 194 13.02 22.93 -13.35
C ALA A 194 14.05 22.04 -12.65
N GLY A 195 14.27 22.28 -11.35
CA GLY A 195 14.97 21.31 -10.51
C GLY A 195 14.32 19.94 -10.70
N CYS A 196 15.14 18.93 -11.03
CA CYS A 196 14.70 17.57 -11.31
C CYS A 196 14.27 16.84 -10.01
N GLY A 197 13.23 17.34 -9.36
CA GLY A 197 12.54 16.59 -8.32
C GLY A 197 11.91 15.35 -8.96
N ALA A 198 12.28 14.16 -8.50
CA ALA A 198 11.62 12.93 -8.93
C ALA A 198 10.11 13.09 -8.74
N SER A 199 9.34 12.88 -9.81
CA SER A 199 7.88 12.92 -9.73
C SER A 199 7.42 11.87 -8.72
N PRO A 200 6.44 12.17 -7.86
CA PRO A 200 5.91 11.17 -6.96
C PRO A 200 5.44 9.95 -7.76
N TYR A 201 5.58 8.77 -7.16
CA TYR A 201 4.99 7.54 -7.66
C TYR A 201 4.22 6.84 -6.54
N ILE A 202 3.33 5.92 -6.92
CA ILE A 202 2.52 5.14 -6.00
C ILE A 202 3.13 3.75 -5.82
N ASP A 203 3.19 3.28 -4.57
CA ASP A 203 3.46 1.89 -4.22
C ASP A 203 2.28 1.31 -3.44
N ILE A 204 1.95 0.04 -3.67
CA ILE A 204 0.79 -0.63 -3.09
C ILE A 204 1.26 -1.85 -2.30
N HIS A 205 1.13 -1.78 -0.98
CA HIS A 205 1.41 -2.91 -0.10
C HIS A 205 0.12 -3.64 0.25
N VAL A 206 0.15 -4.97 0.19
CA VAL A 206 -0.94 -5.83 0.61
C VAL A 206 -0.43 -6.90 1.58
N SER A 207 -1.22 -7.19 2.60
CA SER A 207 -1.02 -8.32 3.50
C SER A 207 -2.33 -9.10 3.62
N LEU A 208 -2.24 -10.43 3.55
CA LEU A 208 -3.38 -11.35 3.56
C LEU A 208 -3.21 -12.35 4.69
N SER A 209 -4.30 -12.69 5.36
CA SER A 209 -4.35 -13.77 6.33
C SER A 209 -5.65 -14.56 6.18
N HIS A 210 -5.63 -15.82 6.56
CA HIS A 210 -6.84 -16.60 6.81
C HIS A 210 -6.57 -17.60 7.92
N ASP A 211 -7.55 -17.77 8.80
CA ASP A 211 -7.54 -18.79 9.84
C ASP A 211 -8.98 -19.22 10.16
N GLY A 212 -9.19 -20.52 10.30
CA GLY A 212 -10.51 -21.12 10.49
C GLY A 212 -11.55 -20.59 9.49
N PRO A 213 -12.65 -19.98 9.96
CA PRO A 213 -13.74 -19.50 9.10
C PRO A 213 -13.52 -18.09 8.52
N VAL A 214 -12.41 -17.42 8.82
CA VAL A 214 -12.18 -16.01 8.49
C VAL A 214 -10.98 -15.84 7.57
N ALA A 215 -11.12 -14.96 6.58
CA ALA A 215 -10.02 -14.38 5.84
C ALA A 215 -10.02 -12.86 6.00
N SER A 216 -8.84 -12.23 5.99
CA SER A 216 -8.72 -10.78 6.10
C SER A 216 -7.56 -10.24 5.28
N ALA A 217 -7.62 -8.97 4.94
CA ALA A 217 -6.53 -8.27 4.26
C ALA A 217 -6.41 -6.82 4.68
N VAL A 218 -5.18 -6.30 4.63
CA VAL A 218 -4.87 -4.87 4.75
C VAL A 218 -4.14 -4.44 3.48
N VAL A 219 -4.54 -3.29 2.94
CA VAL A 219 -3.87 -2.62 1.83
C VAL A 219 -3.47 -1.22 2.25
N MET A 220 -2.23 -0.84 1.93
CA MET A 220 -1.73 0.53 2.02
C MET A 220 -1.33 1.02 0.64
N ILE A 221 -1.81 2.20 0.26
CA ILE A 221 -1.35 2.95 -0.90
C ILE A 221 -0.38 4.02 -0.37
N LEU A 222 0.87 3.95 -0.78
CA LEU A 222 1.92 4.90 -0.42
C LEU A 222 2.19 5.83 -1.59
N GLU A 223 2.26 7.13 -1.31
CA GLU A 223 2.87 8.10 -2.20
C GLU A 223 4.31 8.30 -1.79
N ILE A 224 5.24 8.07 -2.72
CA ILE A 224 6.67 8.16 -2.49
C ILE A 224 7.20 9.40 -3.19
N THR A 225 7.79 10.32 -2.44
CA THR A 225 8.38 11.58 -2.95
C THR A 225 9.87 11.65 -2.65
N GLY A 226 10.64 12.22 -3.58
CA GLY A 226 12.10 12.36 -3.46
C GLY A 226 12.85 11.39 -4.38
N THR A 227 14.13 11.70 -4.62
CA THR A 227 14.98 10.84 -5.47
C THR A 227 15.23 9.54 -4.73
N ALA A 228 14.62 8.46 -5.23
CA ALA A 228 15.10 7.12 -4.93
C ALA A 228 16.56 7.07 -5.42
N GLY A 229 17.52 7.21 -4.50
CA GLY A 229 18.87 6.74 -4.77
C GLY A 229 18.72 5.30 -5.21
N THR A 230 19.05 5.00 -6.46
CA THR A 230 19.01 3.71 -7.14
C THR A 230 19.02 2.51 -6.18
N ALA A 231 17.84 2.05 -5.76
CA ALA A 231 17.71 0.88 -4.90
C ALA A 231 16.27 0.34 -4.97
N HIS A 232 15.94 -0.33 -6.08
CA HIS A 232 15.26 -1.64 -6.13
C HIS A 232 14.65 -1.91 -7.51
N THR A 233 15.46 -2.47 -8.40
CA THR A 233 15.01 -3.42 -9.42
C THR A 233 15.96 -4.61 -9.41
N ALA A 234 15.89 -5.43 -8.36
CA ALA A 234 16.47 -6.77 -8.39
C ALA A 234 15.46 -7.74 -9.04
N GLY A 235 15.14 -7.48 -10.31
CA GLY A 235 14.50 -8.45 -11.21
C GLY A 235 15.62 -9.13 -11.99
N ALA A 236 15.99 -10.33 -11.58
CA ALA A 236 16.98 -11.15 -12.28
C ALA A 236 16.49 -11.45 -13.72
N ALA A 237 17.18 -10.89 -14.71
CA ALA A 237 17.11 -11.39 -16.08
C ALA A 237 17.79 -12.76 -16.15
N PRO A 238 17.23 -13.76 -16.87
CA PRO A 238 17.93 -15.01 -17.10
C PRO A 238 19.09 -14.75 -18.07
N ALA A 239 20.30 -15.18 -17.69
CA ALA A 239 21.44 -15.23 -18.58
C ALA A 239 21.11 -16.15 -19.76
N ALA A 240 21.19 -15.61 -20.98
CA ALA A 240 21.18 -16.40 -22.20
C ALA A 240 22.41 -17.31 -22.20
N GLY A 241 22.20 -18.60 -21.95
CA GLY A 241 23.20 -19.64 -22.14
C GLY A 241 23.28 -19.99 -23.63
N SER A 242 24.43 -19.73 -24.22
CA SER A 242 24.83 -20.28 -25.51
C SER A 242 25.03 -21.79 -25.38
N CYS A 243 24.27 -22.57 -26.16
CA CYS A 243 24.60 -23.93 -26.60
C CYS A 243 24.15 -24.04 -28.06
#